data_AF-A0A0C3C0J1-F1
#
_entry.id   AF-A0A0C3C0J1-F1
#
_cell.length_a   1.000
_cell.length_b   1.000
_cell.length_c   1.000
_cell.angle_alpha   90.00
_cell.angle_beta   90.00
_cell.angle_gamma   90.00
#
_symmetry.space_group_name_H-M   'P 1'
#
loop_
_entity.id
_entity.type
_entity.pdbx_description
1 polymer ?
#
loop_
_entity_poly.entity_id
_entity_poly.type
_entity_poly.pdbx_seq_one_letter_code
_entity_poly.pdbx_strand_id
1 'polypeptide(L)'
;LRMDVDTAIDHYNNLAKKVFSASKRWPGDGKFKATKLEEVIKSVVGDVTGDSEELLLELGDTSICRTFVCARNAHDMNANIPVFFRSYPSRETHSGCKIWEAARATSAAPTFFKRIEIGRAQPFIDGGLGRNNPSRVV
;
A
#
# COMPACT_ATOMS: atom_id res chain seq x y z
N LEU A 1 5.53 -8.49 -7.41
CA LEU A 1 6.77 -8.66 -6.60
C LEU A 1 7.33 -10.08 -6.69
N ARG A 2 6.59 -11.14 -6.34
CA ARG A 2 7.06 -12.54 -6.52
C ARG A 2 8.43 -12.84 -5.85
N MET A 3 8.70 -12.16 -4.73
CA MET A 3 9.89 -12.39 -3.92
C MET A 3 9.78 -13.74 -3.21
N ASP A 4 10.90 -14.42 -3.02
CA ASP A 4 10.99 -15.50 -2.05
C ASP A 4 10.88 -14.95 -0.60
N VAL A 5 10.71 -15.87 0.36
CA VAL A 5 10.44 -15.52 1.76
C VAL A 5 11.63 -14.82 2.40
N ASP A 6 12.86 -15.26 2.13
CA ASP A 6 14.06 -14.71 2.76
C ASP A 6 14.31 -13.29 2.27
N THR A 7 14.18 -13.07 0.95
CA THR A 7 14.24 -11.73 0.35
C THR A 7 13.17 -10.80 0.93
N ALA A 8 11.94 -11.30 1.15
CA ALA A 8 10.87 -10.51 1.77
C ALA A 8 11.19 -10.13 3.23
N ILE A 9 11.78 -11.05 4.01
CA ILE A 9 12.22 -10.79 5.38
C ILE A 9 13.32 -9.72 5.42
N ASP A 10 14.28 -9.79 4.51
CA ASP A 10 15.37 -8.81 4.42
C ASP A 10 14.86 -7.41 4.09
N HIS A 11 13.98 -7.30 3.09
CA HIS A 11 13.33 -6.03 2.79
C HIS A 11 12.50 -5.49 3.96
N TYR A 12 11.78 -6.37 4.68
CA TYR A 12 11.03 -5.98 5.87
C TYR A 12 11.94 -5.45 6.98
N ASN A 13 13.04 -6.14 7.28
CA ASN A 13 14.00 -5.71 8.31
C ASN A 13 14.60 -4.34 7.99
N ASN A 14 14.98 -4.13 6.72
CA ASN A 14 15.47 -2.84 6.24
C ASN A 14 14.41 -1.74 6.34
N LEU A 15 13.16 -2.06 5.97
CA LEU A 15 12.03 -1.14 6.09
C LEU A 15 11.79 -0.76 7.54
N ALA A 16 11.71 -1.73 8.44
CA ALA A 16 11.45 -1.48 9.84
C ALA A 16 12.50 -0.52 10.44
N LYS A 17 13.78 -0.79 10.14
CA LYS A 17 14.90 0.05 10.55
C LYS A 17 14.83 1.46 9.96
N LYS A 18 14.55 1.61 8.66
CA LYS A 18 14.55 2.93 8.00
C LYS A 18 13.32 3.78 8.34
N VAL A 19 12.15 3.16 8.52
CA VAL A 19 10.87 3.86 8.68
C VAL A 19 10.56 4.16 10.15
N PHE A 20 10.84 3.22 11.05
CA PHE A 20 10.40 3.32 12.46
C PHE A 20 11.49 3.71 13.45
N SER A 21 12.73 3.91 13.00
CA SER A 21 13.84 4.32 13.89
C SER A 21 13.72 5.74 14.43
N ALA A 22 12.91 6.61 13.80
CA ALA A 22 12.70 7.98 14.25
C ALA A 22 11.26 8.43 14.04
N SER A 23 10.60 8.82 15.14
CA SER A 23 9.33 9.55 15.08
C SER A 23 9.55 11.02 14.75
N LYS A 24 8.50 11.68 14.25
CA LYS A 24 8.53 13.14 14.04
C LYS A 24 8.74 13.85 15.37
N ARG A 25 9.60 14.88 15.34
CA ARG A 25 9.91 15.72 16.51
C ARG A 25 8.79 16.70 16.84
N TRP A 26 7.99 17.08 15.86
CA TRP A 26 6.90 18.06 15.99
C TRP A 26 5.53 17.38 15.83
N PRO A 27 4.50 17.81 16.59
CA PRO A 27 3.13 17.35 16.41
C PRO A 27 2.65 17.57 14.98
N GLY A 28 1.91 16.61 14.44
CA GLY A 28 1.37 16.68 13.07
C GLY A 28 0.71 15.37 12.66
N ASP A 29 0.30 15.31 11.39
CA ASP A 29 -0.40 14.14 10.85
C ASP A 29 0.54 12.92 10.74
N GLY A 30 0.35 11.94 11.62
CA GLY A 30 1.11 10.70 11.71
C GLY A 30 2.44 10.82 12.47
N LYS A 31 2.71 9.84 13.35
CA LYS A 31 3.94 9.70 14.17
C LYS A 31 5.21 9.51 13.35
N PHE A 32 5.13 8.83 12.21
CA PHE A 32 6.25 8.49 11.34
C PHE A 32 6.17 9.21 9.99
N LYS A 33 7.31 9.35 9.31
CA LYS A 33 7.39 10.04 8.01
C LYS A 33 6.85 9.13 6.90
N ALA A 34 5.69 9.47 6.37
CA ALA A 34 5.09 8.76 5.23
C ALA A 34 6.00 8.76 3.98
N THR A 35 6.77 9.84 3.78
CA THR A 35 7.76 9.92 2.69
C THR A 35 8.87 8.89 2.82
N LYS A 36 9.26 8.54 4.04
CA LYS A 36 10.29 7.50 4.26
C LYS A 36 9.73 6.11 3.98
N LEU A 37 8.47 5.86 4.35
CA LEU A 37 7.78 4.63 3.99
C LEU A 37 7.65 4.51 2.46
N GLU A 38 7.25 5.57 1.78
CA GLU A 38 7.18 5.62 0.31
C GLU A 38 8.55 5.32 -0.34
N GLU A 39 9.61 6.03 0.07
CA GLU A 39 10.97 5.83 -0.47
C GLU A 39 11.41 4.37 -0.36
N VAL A 40 11.18 3.75 0.80
CA VAL A 40 11.56 2.35 1.01
C VAL A 40 10.71 1.41 0.16
N ILE A 41 9.40 1.60 0.09
CA ILE A 41 8.54 0.76 -0.75
C ILE A 41 8.94 0.88 -2.22
N LYS A 42 9.20 2.09 -2.72
CA LYS A 42 9.69 2.32 -4.08
C LYS A 42 11.02 1.63 -4.36
N SER A 43 11.95 1.65 -3.39
CA SER A 43 13.19 0.89 -3.48
C SER A 43 12.91 -0.61 -3.65
N VAL A 44 12.07 -1.21 -2.80
CA VAL A 44 11.72 -2.65 -2.90
C VAL A 44 11.10 -2.97 -4.26
N VAL A 45 10.16 -2.14 -4.74
CA VAL A 45 9.55 -2.34 -6.06
C VAL A 45 10.62 -2.28 -7.14
N GLY A 46 11.45 -1.23 -7.17
CA GLY A 46 12.50 -1.06 -8.16
C GLY A 46 13.56 -2.17 -8.13
N ASP A 47 13.96 -2.62 -6.94
CA ASP A 47 14.93 -3.71 -6.76
C ASP A 47 14.41 -5.04 -7.36
N VAL A 48 13.10 -5.28 -7.25
CA VAL A 48 12.46 -6.55 -7.65
C VAL A 48 12.01 -6.54 -9.11
N THR A 49 11.58 -5.39 -9.61
CA THR A 49 10.87 -5.29 -10.90
C THR A 49 11.68 -4.55 -11.96
N GLY A 50 12.72 -3.83 -11.55
CA GLY A 50 13.48 -2.91 -12.41
C GLY A 50 12.79 -1.56 -12.63
N ASP A 51 11.57 -1.36 -12.13
CA ASP A 51 10.81 -0.11 -12.24
C ASP A 51 10.07 0.21 -10.93
N SER A 52 10.56 1.18 -10.17
CA SER A 52 9.94 1.63 -8.92
C SER A 52 8.53 2.19 -9.09
N GLU A 53 8.14 2.54 -10.31
CA GLU A 53 6.84 3.11 -10.65
C GLU A 53 5.94 2.10 -11.40
N GLU A 54 6.27 0.81 -11.37
CA GLU A 54 5.50 -0.25 -12.03
C GLU A 54 4.02 -0.23 -11.62
N LEU A 55 3.16 -0.40 -12.62
CA LEU A 55 1.71 -0.47 -12.44
C LEU A 55 1.32 -1.72 -11.65
N LEU A 56 0.34 -1.59 -10.76
CA LEU A 56 -0.24 -2.71 -10.05
C LEU A 56 -1.00 -3.65 -11.00
N LEU A 57 -1.69 -3.08 -11.99
CA LEU A 57 -2.53 -3.83 -12.92
C LEU A 57 -1.67 -4.61 -13.92
N GLU A 58 -1.78 -5.93 -13.88
CA GLU A 58 -1.10 -6.84 -14.79
C GLU A 58 -2.08 -7.27 -15.89
N LEU A 59 -1.75 -6.96 -17.15
CA LEU A 59 -2.56 -7.32 -18.31
C LEU A 59 -1.96 -8.52 -19.02
N GLY A 60 -2.80 -9.52 -19.33
CA GLY A 60 -2.48 -10.52 -20.36
C GLY A 60 -1.99 -11.89 -19.90
N ASP A 61 -1.63 -12.09 -18.63
CA ASP A 61 -1.17 -13.40 -18.15
C ASP A 61 -2.03 -13.91 -16.98
N THR A 62 -2.83 -14.95 -17.26
CA THR A 62 -3.72 -15.59 -16.29
C THR A 62 -3.00 -16.59 -15.38
N SER A 63 -1.74 -16.93 -15.66
CA SER A 63 -0.91 -17.79 -14.82
C SER A 63 -0.36 -17.07 -13.59
N ILE A 64 -0.41 -15.74 -13.59
CA ILE A 64 0.02 -14.90 -12.47
C ILE A 64 -1.02 -14.97 -11.34
N CYS A 65 -0.52 -15.13 -10.11
CA CYS A 65 -1.34 -15.05 -8.91
C CYS A 65 -2.07 -13.70 -8.84
N ARG A 66 -3.41 -13.75 -8.84
CA ARG A 66 -4.26 -12.58 -8.65
C ARG A 66 -4.13 -12.07 -7.22
N THR A 67 -3.65 -10.84 -7.07
CA THR A 67 -3.46 -10.21 -5.77
C THR A 67 -4.34 -9.00 -5.60
N PHE A 68 -4.62 -8.67 -4.35
CA PHE A 68 -5.21 -7.39 -3.99
C PHE A 68 -4.73 -6.96 -2.61
N VAL A 69 -4.79 -5.66 -2.36
CA VAL A 69 -4.60 -5.08 -1.02
C VAL A 69 -5.81 -4.23 -0.65
N CYS A 70 -6.07 -4.12 0.65
CA CYS A 70 -7.20 -3.40 1.20
C CYS A 70 -6.79 -2.02 1.69
N ALA A 71 -7.60 -1.01 1.38
CA ALA A 71 -7.52 0.31 1.97
C ALA A 71 -8.94 0.81 2.28
N ARG A 72 -9.04 2.01 2.85
CA ARG A 72 -10.31 2.72 3.01
C ARG A 72 -10.20 4.13 2.49
N ASN A 73 -11.26 4.62 1.85
CA ASN A 73 -11.37 6.02 1.52
C ASN A 73 -11.58 6.81 2.82
N ALA A 74 -10.74 7.83 3.06
CA ALA A 74 -10.78 8.62 4.28
C ALA A 74 -12.03 9.50 4.38
N HIS A 75 -12.75 9.74 3.27
CA HIS A 75 -14.04 10.43 3.29
C HIS A 75 -15.19 9.54 3.75
N ASP A 76 -15.10 8.22 3.53
CA ASP A 76 -16.19 7.26 3.77
C ASP A 76 -15.94 6.38 5.01
N MET A 77 -15.47 7.02 6.08
CA MET A 77 -15.15 6.32 7.34
C MET A 77 -16.38 5.69 8.01
N ASN A 78 -17.59 6.20 7.77
CA ASN A 78 -18.83 5.70 8.38
C ASN A 78 -19.40 4.45 7.68
N ALA A 79 -19.14 4.28 6.39
CA ALA A 79 -19.78 3.22 5.60
C ALA A 79 -19.12 1.83 5.78
N ASN A 80 -17.94 1.78 6.41
CA ASN A 80 -17.13 0.56 6.58
C ASN A 80 -16.89 -0.23 5.27
N ILE A 81 -16.86 0.50 4.14
CA ILE A 81 -16.65 -0.05 2.80
C ILE A 81 -15.12 -0.15 2.56
N PRO A 82 -14.58 -1.36 2.33
CA PRO A 82 -13.20 -1.52 1.91
C PRO A 82 -13.04 -1.13 0.44
N VAL A 83 -11.90 -0.53 0.11
CA VAL A 83 -11.44 -0.32 -1.25
C VAL A 83 -10.36 -1.34 -1.57
N PHE A 84 -10.47 -1.96 -2.74
CA PHE A 84 -9.54 -2.98 -3.18
C PHE A 84 -8.68 -2.50 -4.34
N PHE A 85 -7.38 -2.41 -4.12
CA PHE A 85 -6.41 -2.25 -5.19
C PHE A 85 -6.01 -3.64 -5.68
N ARG A 86 -6.25 -3.94 -6.96
CA ARG A 86 -6.15 -5.30 -7.53
C ARG A 86 -5.13 -5.35 -8.63
N SER A 87 -4.40 -6.46 -8.74
CA SER A 87 -3.49 -6.71 -9.87
C SER A 87 -4.19 -7.22 -11.13
N TYR A 88 -5.51 -7.37 -11.10
CA TYR A 88 -6.31 -7.89 -12.20
C TYR A 88 -7.54 -7.00 -12.47
N PRO A 89 -8.08 -7.02 -13.71
CA PRO A 89 -9.27 -6.27 -14.06
C PRO A 89 -10.49 -6.63 -13.19
N SER A 90 -11.24 -5.61 -12.77
CA SER A 90 -12.50 -5.72 -12.04
C SER A 90 -13.44 -4.55 -12.38
N ARG A 91 -14.66 -4.55 -11.85
CA ARG A 91 -15.61 -3.43 -12.06
C ARG A 91 -15.09 -2.10 -11.51
N GLU A 92 -14.27 -2.15 -10.46
CA GLU A 92 -13.67 -0.98 -9.78
C GLU A 92 -12.15 -0.96 -9.98
N THR A 93 -11.73 -1.10 -11.24
CA THR A 93 -10.29 -1.11 -11.56
C THR A 93 -9.67 0.26 -11.32
N HIS A 94 -8.64 0.30 -10.48
CA HIS A 94 -7.83 1.50 -10.24
C HIS A 94 -6.75 1.61 -11.33
N SER A 95 -7.18 1.88 -12.57
CA SER A 95 -6.29 2.00 -13.71
C SER A 95 -5.23 3.09 -13.45
N GLY A 96 -3.95 2.73 -13.59
CA GLY A 96 -2.83 3.64 -13.34
C GLY A 96 -2.30 3.65 -11.90
N CYS A 97 -2.91 2.91 -10.97
CA CYS A 97 -2.35 2.73 -9.62
C CYS A 97 -1.06 1.92 -9.69
N LYS A 98 -0.01 2.39 -9.01
CA LYS A 98 1.30 1.75 -8.94
C LYS A 98 1.38 0.82 -7.74
N ILE A 99 2.27 -0.16 -7.80
CA ILE A 99 2.47 -1.12 -6.69
C ILE A 99 2.77 -0.37 -5.38
N TRP A 100 3.65 0.65 -5.44
CA TRP A 100 4.03 1.41 -4.26
C TRP A 100 2.87 2.23 -3.66
N GLU A 101 1.98 2.77 -4.50
CA GLU A 101 0.82 3.55 -4.06
C GLU A 101 -0.15 2.67 -3.27
N ALA A 102 -0.47 1.49 -3.82
CA ALA A 102 -1.33 0.51 -3.18
C ALA A 102 -0.74 0.02 -1.83
N ALA A 103 0.57 -0.25 -1.79
CA ALA A 103 1.28 -0.62 -0.57
C ALA A 103 1.29 0.51 0.47
N ARG A 104 1.43 1.77 0.04
CA ARG A 104 1.32 2.94 0.92
C ARG A 104 -0.09 3.13 1.47
N ALA A 105 -1.12 2.91 0.66
CA ALA A 105 -2.52 3.05 1.05
C ALA A 105 -2.89 2.02 2.12
N THR A 106 -2.56 0.75 1.89
CA THR A 106 -2.90 -0.32 2.84
C THR A 106 -2.16 -0.17 4.18
N SER A 107 -0.97 0.43 4.18
CA SER A 107 -0.13 0.64 5.38
C SER A 107 -0.31 2.01 6.06
N ALA A 108 -1.22 2.86 5.56
CA ALA A 108 -1.42 4.23 6.05
C ALA A 108 -2.24 4.27 7.35
N ALA A 109 -1.76 3.60 8.39
CA ALA A 109 -2.48 3.47 9.65
C ALA A 109 -2.66 4.83 10.32
N PRO A 110 -3.89 5.22 10.72
CA PRO A 110 -4.11 6.47 11.42
C PRO A 110 -3.23 6.55 12.67
N THR A 111 -2.86 7.77 13.06
CA THR A 111 -1.89 8.08 14.12
C THR A 111 -0.44 7.73 13.78
N PHE A 112 -0.18 6.73 12.94
CA PHE A 112 1.17 6.33 12.53
C PHE A 112 1.64 7.06 11.29
N PHE A 113 0.82 7.07 10.24
CA PHE A 113 1.16 7.66 8.94
C PHE A 113 0.06 8.59 8.44
N LYS A 114 0.49 9.63 7.73
CA LYS A 114 -0.41 10.49 6.94
C LYS A 114 -1.06 9.65 5.83
N ARG A 115 -2.34 9.93 5.54
CA ARG A 115 -3.08 9.36 4.39
C ARG A 115 -2.35 9.59 3.06
N ILE A 116 -2.59 8.74 2.08
CA ILE A 116 -2.09 8.92 0.69
C ILE A 116 -3.23 9.41 -0.20
N GLU A 117 -2.92 10.17 -1.24
CA GLU A 117 -3.88 10.53 -2.28
C GLU A 117 -3.54 9.76 -3.55
N ILE A 118 -4.52 9.06 -4.13
CA ILE A 118 -4.34 8.25 -5.35
C ILE A 118 -5.39 8.65 -6.38
N GLY A 119 -4.99 8.69 -7.66
CA GLY A 119 -5.87 9.02 -8.78
C GLY A 119 -6.36 10.47 -8.72
N ARG A 120 -7.69 10.68 -8.75
CA ARG A 120 -8.33 12.01 -8.68
C ARG A 120 -8.31 12.61 -7.26
N ALA A 121 -7.14 12.62 -6.62
CA ALA A 121 -6.92 13.11 -5.26
C ALA A 121 -7.82 12.43 -4.20
N GLN A 122 -8.15 11.15 -4.39
CA GLN A 122 -8.93 10.41 -3.40
C GLN A 122 -8.02 10.01 -2.23
N PRO A 123 -8.37 10.36 -0.98
CA PRO A 123 -7.54 10.05 0.16
C PRO A 123 -7.78 8.62 0.67
N PHE A 124 -6.70 7.88 0.90
CA PHE A 124 -6.73 6.51 1.40
C PHE A 124 -5.95 6.34 2.71
N ILE A 125 -6.52 5.50 3.58
CA ILE A 125 -5.95 5.06 4.86
C ILE A 125 -5.96 3.53 4.94
N ASP A 126 -5.28 3.01 5.96
CA ASP A 126 -5.10 1.58 6.22
C ASP A 126 -6.41 0.77 6.21
N GLY A 127 -6.35 -0.41 5.59
CA GLY A 127 -7.48 -1.33 5.44
C GLY A 127 -7.87 -2.05 6.73
N GLY A 128 -7.00 -2.06 7.74
CA GLY A 128 -7.19 -2.65 9.06
C GLY A 128 -8.24 -1.95 9.93
N LEU A 129 -8.66 -0.73 9.57
CA LEU A 129 -9.72 -0.01 10.27
C LEU A 129 -11.10 -0.59 9.93
N GLY A 130 -11.56 -1.53 10.76
CA GLY A 130 -12.94 -2.06 10.73
C GLY A 130 -13.06 -3.47 10.13
N ARG A 131 -12.28 -3.82 9.09
CA ARG A 131 -12.24 -5.18 8.51
C ARG A 131 -10.80 -5.62 8.21
N ASN A 132 -10.01 -5.84 9.26
CA ASN A 132 -8.59 -6.23 9.17
C ASN A 132 -8.35 -7.68 8.69
N ASN A 133 -9.39 -8.47 8.42
CA ASN A 133 -9.22 -9.80 7.84
C ASN A 133 -9.65 -9.81 6.37
N PRO A 134 -8.69 -9.71 5.42
CA PRO A 134 -8.99 -9.70 3.99
C PRO A 134 -9.66 -10.99 3.49
N SER A 135 -9.59 -12.10 4.22
CA SER A 135 -10.27 -13.35 3.86
C SER A 135 -11.80 -13.30 4.02
N ARG A 136 -12.33 -12.26 4.69
CA ARG A 136 -13.76 -12.10 4.98
C ARG A 136 -14.44 -11.04 4.10
N VAL A 137 -13.71 -10.46 3.15
CA VAL A 137 -14.17 -9.29 2.36
C VAL A 137 -14.10 -9.53 0.85
N VAL A 138 -13.67 -10.71 0.43
CA VAL A 138 -13.68 -11.17 -0.96
C VAL A 138 -14.77 -12.20 -1.21
#